data_AF-A0A671N7U9-F1
#
_entry.id   AF-A0A671N7U9-F1
#
_cell.length_a   1.000
_cell.length_b   1.000
_cell.length_c   1.000
_cell.angle_alpha   90.00
_cell.angle_beta   90.00
_cell.angle_gamma   90.00
#
_symmetry.space_group_name_H-M   'P 1'
#
loop_
_entity.id
_entity.type
_entity.pdbx_description
1 polymer ?
#
loop_
_entity_poly.entity_id
_entity_poly.type
_entity_poly.pdbx_seq_one_letter_code
_entity_poly.pdbx_strand_id
1 'polypeptide(L)'
;RREEKRREEKRREEKMSAQANRVMALSEWKRKEGKTDYLKAASHADGKISIYQCDLYKFSSAVAGKFGGIWDRGALVAINPCDRRKYATLLMSLMNNDCRYLLDTVEYNSELYKGPPFFVSEEDVKNEFGGGCDIELLESVDAFGEKYKSWGLDSLIEEVYLLTLKAH
;
A
#
# COMPACT_ATOMS: atom_id res chain seq x y z
N ARG A 1 10.35 -41.63 5.80
CA ARG A 1 11.44 -40.95 5.05
C ARG A 1 11.03 -40.39 3.68
N ARG A 2 10.69 -41.19 2.64
CA ARG A 2 10.29 -40.63 1.32
C ARG A 2 8.96 -39.85 1.36
N GLU A 3 7.95 -40.37 2.05
CA GLU A 3 6.65 -39.67 2.20
C GLU A 3 6.74 -38.42 3.07
N GLU A 4 7.62 -38.43 4.07
CA GLU A 4 7.88 -37.31 4.96
C GLU A 4 8.54 -36.14 4.23
N LYS A 5 9.55 -36.43 3.39
CA LYS A 5 10.13 -35.44 2.46
C LYS A 5 9.10 -34.83 1.52
N ARG A 6 8.22 -35.65 0.92
CA ARG A 6 7.13 -35.17 0.05
C ARG A 6 6.13 -34.26 0.79
N ARG A 7 5.82 -34.56 2.05
CA ARG A 7 4.93 -33.72 2.89
C ARG A 7 5.59 -32.40 3.26
N GLU A 8 6.89 -32.38 3.53
CA GLU A 8 7.63 -31.15 3.79
C GLU A 8 7.75 -30.26 2.56
N GLU A 9 8.00 -30.86 1.40
CA GLU A 9 8.07 -30.17 0.11
C GLU A 9 6.72 -29.54 -0.24
N LYS A 10 5.63 -30.31 -0.14
CA LYS A 10 4.28 -29.80 -0.33
C LYS A 10 3.93 -28.67 0.66
N ARG A 11 4.29 -28.79 1.94
CA ARG A 11 4.10 -27.71 2.93
C ARG A 11 4.92 -26.46 2.62
N ARG A 12 6.11 -26.61 2.03
CA ARG A 12 6.92 -25.48 1.57
C ARG A 12 6.28 -24.81 0.37
N GLU A 13 5.81 -25.57 -0.61
CA GLU A 13 5.09 -25.06 -1.78
C GLU A 13 3.80 -24.33 -1.37
N GLU A 14 3.00 -24.92 -0.48
CA GLU A 14 1.78 -24.30 0.05
C GLU A 14 2.09 -23.01 0.83
N LYS A 15 3.17 -22.98 1.63
CA LYS A 15 3.62 -21.76 2.30
C LYS A 15 4.12 -20.69 1.33
N MET A 16 4.88 -21.06 0.30
CA MET A 16 5.34 -20.13 -0.74
C MET A 16 4.14 -19.57 -1.53
N SER A 17 3.17 -20.40 -1.88
CA SER A 17 1.94 -19.98 -2.56
C SER A 17 1.07 -19.09 -1.68
N ALA A 18 0.91 -19.42 -0.40
CA ALA A 18 0.19 -18.58 0.55
C ALA A 18 0.88 -17.22 0.77
N GLN A 19 2.21 -17.17 0.66
CA GLN A 19 2.98 -15.94 0.72
C GLN A 19 2.86 -15.11 -0.57
N ALA A 20 2.80 -15.77 -1.73
CA ALA A 20 2.58 -15.12 -3.02
C ALA A 20 1.20 -14.44 -3.13
N ASN A 21 0.16 -15.00 -2.49
CA ASN A 21 -1.21 -14.46 -2.59
C ASN A 21 -1.61 -13.46 -1.46
N ARG A 22 -0.64 -12.90 -0.73
CA ARG A 22 -0.96 -11.90 0.31
C ARG A 22 -1.19 -10.52 -0.31
N VAL A 23 -2.28 -9.89 0.08
CA VAL A 23 -2.58 -8.49 -0.22
C VAL A 23 -2.39 -7.64 1.03
N MET A 24 -1.55 -6.61 0.95
CA MET A 24 -1.53 -5.55 1.96
C MET A 24 -2.60 -4.52 1.61
N ALA A 25 -3.43 -4.16 2.58
CA ALA A 25 -4.33 -3.01 2.47
C ALA A 25 -3.96 -2.01 3.56
N LEU A 26 -3.80 -0.74 3.19
CA LEU A 26 -3.53 0.35 4.11
C LEU A 26 -4.77 1.24 4.22
N SER A 27 -5.01 1.79 5.41
CA SER A 27 -6.12 2.72 5.66
C SER A 27 -5.73 3.74 6.72
N GLU A 28 -6.31 4.93 6.67
CA GLU A 28 -6.06 5.99 7.64
C GLU A 28 -6.40 5.56 9.07
N TRP A 29 -5.57 5.96 10.04
CA TRP A 29 -5.87 5.80 11.47
C TRP A 29 -5.66 7.11 12.22
N LYS A 30 -6.69 7.56 12.96
CA LYS A 30 -6.56 8.69 13.87
C LYS A 30 -5.84 8.24 15.14
N ARG A 31 -4.66 8.83 15.37
CA ARG A 31 -3.82 8.58 16.55
C ARG A 31 -4.58 8.92 17.84
N LYS A 32 -4.80 7.93 18.72
CA LYS A 32 -5.01 8.20 20.15
C LYS A 32 -3.64 8.37 20.81
N GLU A 33 -3.47 9.40 21.64
CA GLU A 33 -2.23 9.62 22.37
C GLU A 33 -1.93 8.43 23.30
N GLY A 34 -0.73 7.85 23.13
CA GLY A 34 -0.23 6.71 23.91
C GLY A 34 0.90 6.01 23.15
N LYS A 35 2.09 5.91 23.77
CA LYS A 35 3.21 5.13 23.23
C LYS A 35 2.81 3.66 23.19
N THR A 36 2.78 3.04 22.01
CA THR A 36 2.72 1.59 21.88
C THR A 36 3.81 1.11 20.95
N ASP A 37 4.91 0.62 21.53
CA ASP A 37 6.01 -0.10 20.85
C ASP A 37 5.64 -1.55 20.49
N TYR A 38 4.34 -1.85 20.35
CA TYR A 38 3.87 -3.22 20.12
C TYR A 38 3.43 -3.38 18.67
N LEU A 39 4.12 -4.23 17.92
CA LEU A 39 3.54 -4.89 16.74
C LEU A 39 2.45 -5.84 17.25
N LYS A 40 1.24 -5.32 17.46
CA LYS A 40 0.10 -6.16 17.82
C LYS A 40 -0.60 -6.59 16.54
N ALA A 41 -0.38 -7.85 16.16
CA ALA A 41 -1.15 -8.50 15.12
C ALA A 41 -2.45 -9.04 15.73
N ALA A 42 -3.60 -8.55 15.26
CA ALA A 42 -4.88 -9.22 15.46
C ALA A 42 -5.19 -10.01 14.19
N SER A 43 -5.41 -11.32 14.31
CA SER A 43 -5.75 -12.16 13.17
C SER A 43 -7.18 -12.66 13.29
N HIS A 44 -7.90 -12.74 12.15
CA HIS A 44 -9.18 -13.40 12.10
C HIS A 44 -9.02 -14.91 12.38
N ALA A 45 -10.09 -15.58 12.84
CA ALA A 45 -10.04 -16.98 13.25
C ALA A 45 -9.60 -17.94 12.13
N ASP A 46 -9.87 -17.60 10.87
CA ASP A 46 -9.46 -18.40 9.71
C ASP A 46 -8.02 -18.10 9.22
N GLY A 47 -7.32 -17.16 9.86
CA GLY A 47 -5.94 -16.79 9.56
C GLY A 47 -5.73 -16.00 8.26
N LYS A 48 -6.79 -15.65 7.52
CA LYS A 48 -6.65 -14.97 6.22
C LYS A 48 -6.40 -13.48 6.34
N ILE A 49 -6.86 -12.87 7.43
CA ILE A 49 -6.71 -11.44 7.69
C ILE A 49 -5.84 -11.27 8.94
N SER A 50 -4.82 -10.44 8.83
CA SER A 50 -4.00 -10.00 9.95
C SER A 50 -3.87 -8.48 9.92
N ILE A 51 -4.24 -7.83 11.02
CA ILE A 51 -4.18 -6.38 11.19
C ILE A 51 -3.03 -6.07 12.13
N TYR A 52 -2.06 -5.30 11.65
CA TYR A 52 -0.91 -4.88 12.43
C TYR A 52 -1.11 -3.45 12.91
N GLN A 53 -1.24 -3.30 14.22
CA GLN A 53 -1.21 -1.97 14.84
C GLN A 53 0.25 -1.62 15.14
N CYS A 54 0.88 -0.81 14.30
CA CYS A 54 2.26 -0.38 14.50
C CYS A 54 2.57 0.95 13.78
N ASP A 55 3.76 1.47 14.06
CA ASP A 55 4.39 2.44 13.17
C ASP A 55 4.73 1.74 11.84
N LEU A 56 4.19 2.26 10.73
CA LEU A 56 4.40 1.72 9.39
C LEU A 56 5.90 1.58 9.07
N TYR A 57 6.72 2.54 9.47
CA TYR A 57 8.16 2.52 9.17
C TYR A 57 8.96 1.52 10.02
N LYS A 58 8.34 0.90 11.02
CA LYS A 58 8.89 -0.26 11.73
C LYS A 58 8.46 -1.59 11.10
N PHE A 59 7.57 -1.57 10.11
CA PHE A 59 7.14 -2.76 9.39
C PHE A 59 8.22 -3.22 8.40
N SER A 60 8.30 -4.53 8.15
CA SER A 60 9.28 -5.09 7.21
C SER A 60 8.87 -6.49 6.75
N SER A 61 9.56 -7.00 5.74
CA SER A 61 9.38 -8.38 5.28
C SER A 61 9.75 -9.43 6.32
N ALA A 62 10.55 -9.08 7.34
CA ALA A 62 10.81 -9.96 8.48
C ALA A 62 9.56 -10.18 9.35
N VAL A 63 8.62 -9.23 9.34
CA VAL A 63 7.37 -9.29 10.13
C VAL A 63 6.32 -10.16 9.44
N ALA A 64 6.07 -9.92 8.15
CA ALA A 64 4.94 -10.54 7.44
C ALA A 64 5.30 -11.19 6.09
N GLY A 65 6.58 -11.21 5.73
CA GLY A 65 7.03 -11.60 4.41
C GLY A 65 6.82 -10.50 3.37
N LYS A 66 6.99 -10.88 2.11
CA LYS A 66 6.65 -10.07 0.94
C LYS A 66 5.23 -10.36 0.47
N PHE A 67 4.68 -9.45 -0.33
CA PHE A 67 3.29 -9.49 -0.80
C PHE A 67 3.27 -9.59 -2.32
N GLY A 68 2.35 -10.39 -2.88
CA GLY A 68 2.08 -10.41 -4.32
C GLY A 68 0.99 -9.40 -4.74
N GLY A 69 0.34 -8.74 -3.77
CA GLY A 69 -0.54 -7.62 -4.05
C GLY A 69 -0.42 -6.52 -2.99
N ILE A 70 -0.55 -5.28 -3.41
CA ILE A 70 -0.68 -4.12 -2.52
C ILE A 70 -1.85 -3.28 -3.02
N TRP A 71 -2.75 -2.92 -2.11
CA TRP A 71 -3.81 -1.95 -2.34
C TRP A 71 -3.58 -0.74 -1.44
N ASP A 72 -3.21 0.38 -2.06
CA ASP A 72 -2.91 1.64 -1.40
C ASP A 72 -3.97 2.66 -1.79
N ARG A 73 -4.98 2.78 -0.93
CA ARG A 73 -6.03 3.76 -1.07
C ARG A 73 -6.20 4.52 0.22
N GLY A 74 -6.15 5.85 0.13
CA GLY A 74 -6.13 6.71 1.32
C GLY A 74 -4.88 6.52 2.19
N ALA A 75 -3.81 5.92 1.66
CA ALA A 75 -2.55 5.76 2.40
C ALA A 75 -1.45 6.66 1.87
N LEU A 76 -0.97 6.54 0.62
CA LEU A 76 0.04 7.46 0.06
C LEU A 76 -0.43 8.92 0.18
N VAL A 77 -1.68 9.19 -0.17
CA VAL A 77 -2.30 10.53 -0.07
C VAL A 77 -2.45 11.02 1.37
N ALA A 78 -2.30 10.17 2.39
CA ALA A 78 -2.26 10.56 3.80
C ALA A 78 -0.83 10.76 4.33
N ILE A 79 0.20 10.38 3.57
CA ILE A 79 1.61 10.60 3.92
C ILE A 79 2.01 12.04 3.62
N ASN A 80 2.68 12.68 4.59
CA ASN A 80 3.24 14.02 4.41
C ASN A 80 4.17 14.04 3.17
N PRO A 81 4.14 15.09 2.33
CA PRO A 81 4.94 15.15 1.12
C PRO A 81 6.43 14.84 1.32
N CYS A 82 7.04 15.31 2.41
CA CYS A 82 8.45 15.06 2.73
C CYS A 82 8.79 13.60 3.07
N ASP A 83 7.81 12.78 3.46
CA ASP A 83 8.00 11.39 3.87
C ASP A 83 7.70 10.39 2.74
N ARG A 84 7.23 10.84 1.58
CA ARG A 84 6.78 9.99 0.46
C ARG A 84 7.89 9.11 -0.10
N ARG A 85 9.13 9.60 -0.18
CA ARG A 85 10.28 8.79 -0.62
C ARG A 85 10.57 7.61 0.27
N LYS A 86 10.50 7.86 1.58
CA LYS A 86 10.68 6.82 2.60
C LYS A 86 9.54 5.81 2.55
N TYR A 87 8.32 6.28 2.33
CA TYR A 87 7.14 5.43 2.12
C TYR A 87 7.29 4.54 0.89
N ALA A 88 7.56 5.12 -0.28
CA ALA A 88 7.71 4.37 -1.54
C ALA A 88 8.82 3.30 -1.44
N THR A 89 9.96 3.65 -0.84
CA THR A 89 11.07 2.71 -0.58
C THR A 89 10.64 1.53 0.28
N LEU A 90 9.89 1.79 1.37
CA LEU A 90 9.36 0.74 2.22
C LEU A 90 8.40 -0.18 1.45
N LEU A 91 7.41 0.38 0.75
CA LEU A 91 6.41 -0.40 0.03
C LEU A 91 7.05 -1.27 -1.06
N MET A 92 7.98 -0.72 -1.86
CA MET A 92 8.74 -1.49 -2.84
C MET A 92 9.55 -2.62 -2.20
N SER A 93 10.11 -2.43 -1.00
CA SER A 93 10.85 -3.49 -0.29
C SER A 93 9.96 -4.67 0.14
N LEU A 94 8.65 -4.43 0.30
CA LEU A 94 7.63 -5.41 0.68
C LEU A 94 7.04 -6.13 -0.54
N MET A 95 7.27 -5.64 -1.76
CA MET A 95 6.80 -6.28 -2.98
C MET A 95 7.58 -7.58 -3.25
N ASN A 96 6.83 -8.63 -3.58
CA ASN A 96 7.36 -9.79 -4.26
C ASN A 96 7.64 -9.48 -5.74
N ASN A 97 8.44 -10.30 -6.43
CA ASN A 97 8.83 -10.04 -7.82
C ASN A 97 7.63 -10.00 -8.79
N ASP A 98 6.56 -10.74 -8.49
CA ASP A 98 5.31 -10.79 -9.24
C ASP A 98 4.22 -9.87 -8.68
N CYS A 99 4.59 -8.96 -7.76
CA CYS A 99 3.63 -8.13 -7.06
C CYS A 99 2.89 -7.17 -8.00
N ARG A 100 1.57 -7.09 -7.83
CA ARG A 100 0.70 -6.07 -8.44
C ARG A 100 0.30 -5.05 -7.39
N TYR A 101 0.85 -3.85 -7.48
CA TYR A 101 0.56 -2.77 -6.56
C TYR A 101 -0.40 -1.78 -7.23
N LEU A 102 -1.65 -1.77 -6.76
CA LEU A 102 -2.66 -0.80 -7.12
C LEU A 102 -2.58 0.42 -6.18
N LEU A 103 -2.29 1.58 -6.74
CA LEU A 103 -2.13 2.85 -6.05
C LEU A 103 -3.24 3.82 -6.48
N ASP A 104 -4.00 4.30 -5.50
CA ASP A 104 -5.08 5.27 -5.68
C ASP A 104 -4.61 6.65 -5.22
N THR A 105 -4.68 7.63 -6.13
CA THR A 105 -4.31 9.03 -5.89
C THR A 105 -5.48 9.97 -6.18
N VAL A 106 -5.37 11.21 -5.70
CA VAL A 106 -6.36 12.25 -5.98
C VAL A 106 -5.67 13.52 -6.48
N GLU A 107 -6.24 14.07 -7.55
CA GLU A 107 -5.88 15.38 -8.10
C GLU A 107 -7.02 16.39 -7.87
N TYR A 108 -6.65 17.56 -7.38
CA TYR A 108 -7.55 18.68 -7.09
C TYR A 108 -6.70 19.96 -6.92
N ASN A 109 -7.35 21.13 -6.82
CA ASN A 109 -6.63 22.38 -6.56
C ASN A 109 -6.09 22.43 -5.11
N SER A 110 -4.78 22.18 -4.95
CA SER A 110 -4.10 22.17 -3.64
C SER A 110 -4.00 23.53 -2.95
N GLU A 111 -4.39 24.64 -3.61
CA GLU A 111 -4.57 25.93 -2.95
C GLU A 111 -5.87 26.04 -2.16
N LEU A 112 -6.91 25.29 -2.55
CA LEU A 112 -8.21 25.27 -1.87
C LEU A 112 -8.23 24.35 -0.66
N TYR A 113 -7.43 23.27 -0.69
CA TYR A 113 -7.36 22.29 0.39
C TYR A 113 -5.92 21.81 0.57
N LYS A 114 -5.43 21.79 1.82
CA LYS A 114 -4.03 21.42 2.13
C LYS A 114 -3.86 19.97 2.57
N GLY A 115 -4.92 19.17 2.51
CA GLY A 115 -4.92 17.75 2.88
C GLY A 115 -5.03 17.47 4.40
N PRO A 116 -5.05 16.18 4.79
CA PRO A 116 -5.20 15.01 3.92
C PRO A 116 -6.65 14.77 3.45
N PRO A 117 -6.87 14.11 2.30
CA PRO A 117 -5.87 13.57 1.39
C PRO A 117 -5.09 14.68 0.69
N PHE A 118 -3.76 14.57 0.64
CA PHE A 118 -2.88 15.46 -0.08
C PHE A 118 -2.99 15.20 -1.58
N PHE A 119 -2.88 16.26 -2.37
CA PHE A 119 -2.68 16.18 -3.82
C PHE A 119 -1.43 15.34 -4.15
N VAL A 120 -1.57 14.42 -5.11
CA VAL A 120 -0.48 13.61 -5.66
C VAL A 120 -0.66 13.57 -7.17
N SER A 121 0.25 14.17 -7.91
CA SER A 121 0.22 14.15 -9.38
C SER A 121 0.83 12.89 -9.96
N GLU A 122 0.58 12.63 -11.24
CA GLU A 122 1.31 11.60 -12.01
C GLU A 122 2.85 11.78 -11.91
N GLU A 123 3.33 13.03 -11.91
CA GLU A 123 4.76 13.33 -11.77
C GLU A 123 5.30 12.93 -10.40
N ASP A 124 4.54 13.17 -9.32
CA ASP A 124 4.89 12.69 -7.98
C ASP A 124 4.98 11.16 -7.96
N VAL A 125 4.01 10.45 -8.55
CA VAL A 125 4.04 8.97 -8.63
C VAL A 125 5.28 8.48 -9.39
N LYS A 126 5.59 9.07 -10.54
CA LYS A 126 6.79 8.77 -11.34
C LYS A 126 8.07 9.06 -10.57
N ASN A 127 8.13 10.18 -9.88
CA ASN A 127 9.30 10.57 -9.10
C ASN A 127 9.53 9.60 -7.94
N GLU A 128 8.49 9.22 -7.20
CA GLU A 128 8.62 8.40 -6.00
C GLU A 128 8.83 6.91 -6.31
N PHE A 129 8.19 6.37 -7.35
CA PHE A 129 8.20 4.93 -7.66
C PHE A 129 8.93 4.56 -8.95
N GLY A 130 9.08 5.47 -9.92
CA GLY A 130 9.55 5.16 -11.27
C GLY A 130 11.00 4.67 -11.35
N GLY A 131 11.80 4.88 -10.29
CA GLY A 131 13.14 4.30 -10.18
C GLY A 131 13.14 2.78 -10.03
N GLY A 132 12.11 2.20 -9.40
CA GLY A 132 12.01 0.76 -9.10
C GLY A 132 10.83 0.06 -9.77
N CYS A 133 9.82 0.80 -10.22
CA CYS A 133 8.60 0.26 -10.81
C CYS A 133 8.36 0.78 -12.22
N ASP A 134 7.77 -0.07 -13.06
CA ASP A 134 6.97 0.36 -14.20
C ASP A 134 5.60 0.83 -13.68
N ILE A 135 5.08 1.90 -14.27
CA ILE A 135 3.86 2.60 -13.82
C ILE A 135 2.90 2.68 -14.99
N GLU A 136 1.68 2.18 -14.79
CA GLU A 136 0.60 2.19 -15.77
C GLU A 136 -0.63 2.86 -15.14
N LEU A 137 -1.17 3.91 -15.76
CA LEU A 137 -2.47 4.46 -15.37
C LEU A 137 -3.57 3.53 -15.87
N LEU A 138 -4.36 2.97 -14.97
CA LEU A 138 -5.46 2.07 -15.30
C LEU A 138 -6.79 2.81 -15.44
N GLU A 139 -7.03 3.80 -14.58
CA GLU A 139 -8.30 4.50 -14.49
C GLU A 139 -8.09 5.93 -14.01
N SER A 140 -8.88 6.86 -14.56
CA SER A 140 -8.93 8.28 -14.16
C SER A 140 -10.40 8.70 -14.24
N VAL A 141 -10.98 9.04 -13.09
CA VAL A 141 -12.41 9.31 -12.96
C VAL A 141 -12.67 10.63 -12.24
N ASP A 142 -13.68 11.35 -12.72
CA ASP A 142 -14.25 12.46 -11.95
C ASP A 142 -14.98 11.88 -10.73
N ALA A 143 -14.34 12.00 -9.57
CA ALA A 143 -14.87 11.54 -8.30
C ALA A 143 -15.50 12.69 -7.51
N PHE A 144 -15.63 13.89 -8.10
CA PHE A 144 -16.16 15.05 -7.42
C PHE A 144 -17.61 14.83 -6.98
N GLY A 145 -17.94 15.29 -5.77
CA GLY A 145 -19.25 15.08 -5.16
C GLY A 145 -19.46 15.95 -3.93
N GLU A 146 -20.69 15.94 -3.40
CA GLU A 146 -21.12 16.82 -2.31
C GLU A 146 -20.19 16.82 -1.09
N LYS A 147 -19.59 15.66 -0.76
CA LYS A 147 -18.62 15.56 0.36
C LYS A 147 -17.43 16.52 0.19
N TYR A 148 -16.95 16.73 -1.03
CA TYR A 148 -15.75 17.51 -1.30
C TYR A 148 -16.01 19.01 -1.39
N LYS A 149 -17.25 19.42 -1.65
CA LYS A 149 -17.67 20.82 -1.53
C LYS A 149 -17.48 21.33 -0.09
N SER A 150 -17.70 20.47 0.91
CA SER A 150 -17.46 20.83 2.32
C SER A 150 -15.99 21.09 2.65
N TRP A 151 -15.07 20.63 1.81
CA TRP A 151 -13.63 20.91 1.90
C TRP A 151 -13.21 22.16 1.13
N GLY A 152 -14.16 22.83 0.46
CA GLY A 152 -13.90 23.98 -0.40
C GLY A 152 -13.38 23.61 -1.80
N LEU A 153 -13.41 22.34 -2.17
CA LEU A 153 -12.99 21.88 -3.50
C LEU A 153 -14.07 22.16 -4.55
N ASP A 154 -13.61 22.44 -5.76
CA ASP A 154 -14.40 22.67 -6.97
C ASP A 154 -14.30 21.50 -7.97
N SER A 155 -13.27 20.67 -7.87
CA SER A 155 -13.07 19.44 -8.63
C SER A 155 -12.28 18.41 -7.81
N LEU A 156 -12.39 17.14 -8.20
CA LEU A 156 -11.54 16.06 -7.70
C LEU A 156 -11.51 14.91 -8.71
N ILE A 157 -10.33 14.58 -9.22
CA ILE A 157 -10.08 13.40 -10.05
C ILE A 157 -9.44 12.33 -9.17
N GLU A 158 -9.96 11.11 -9.21
CA GLU A 158 -9.37 9.92 -8.59
C GLU A 158 -8.69 9.12 -9.70
N GLU A 159 -7.42 8.76 -9.49
CA GLU A 159 -6.61 8.03 -10.45
C GLU A 159 -6.04 6.76 -9.84
N VAL A 160 -6.15 5.66 -10.57
CA VAL A 160 -5.65 4.35 -10.14
C VAL A 160 -4.50 3.92 -11.05
N TYR A 161 -3.34 3.72 -10.44
CA TYR A 161 -2.12 3.26 -11.10
C TYR A 161 -1.82 1.81 -10.73
N LEU A 162 -1.34 1.04 -11.71
CA LEU A 162 -0.68 -0.24 -11.50
C LEU A 162 0.84 -0.03 -11.50
N LEU A 163 1.46 -0.45 -10.40
CA LEU A 163 2.90 -0.47 -10.21
C LEU A 163 3.39 -1.91 -10.19
N THR A 164 4.42 -2.19 -10.99
CA THR A 164 5.13 -3.48 -11.00
C THR A 164 6.62 -3.26 -10.93
N LEU A 165 7.34 -4.09 -10.16
CA LEU A 165 8.80 -4.02 -10.09
C LEU A 165 9.40 -4.21 -11.49
N LYS A 166 10.38 -3.36 -11.83
CA LYS A 166 11.15 -3.51 -13.07
C LYS A 166 11.93 -4.82 -13.05
N ALA A 167 12.00 -5.49 -14.19
CA ALA A 167 12.90 -6.62 -14.36
C ALA A 167 14.35 -6.13 -14.29
N HIS A 168 15.17 -6.80 -13.49
CA HIS A 168 16.62 -6.62 -13.44
C HIS A 168 17.31 -7.42 -14.53
#